data_AF-A0A6A7BRS4-F1
#
_entry.id   AF-A0A6A7BRS4-F1
#
_cell.length_a   1.000
_cell.length_b   1.000
_cell.length_c   1.000
_cell.angle_alpha   90.00
_cell.angle_beta   90.00
_cell.angle_gamma   90.00
#
_symmetry.space_group_name_H-M   'P 1'
#
loop_
_entity.id
_entity.type
_entity.pdbx_description
1 polymer ?
#
loop_
_entity_poly.entity_id
_entity_poly.type
_entity_poly.pdbx_seq_one_letter_code
_entity_poly.pdbx_strand_id
1 'polypeptide(L)'
;MRRLHDAATSWKELQRYKSLDELRKTVRIGIDDLRSAYWKAFLLFQTVDISTWIQTLSSSRSAYDSLRVHFLSSKEASDPLSEVISELSVADESLRAEISQDVSRCMPENLYFRQPETQQMLTEILFVFAKLNPDVSYRQGMHELLAPVLWVVERDAIDLGLSSKLLGEDAVIKAMFDADYIEHDSFALFSQLMHSAKNFYEQTTSSGNENPMVIRSKRIVFTFLPQIDPELAFHLKKIDIAPQVFLMRWIRLLFGREFPFDDVLSMWDIIFAEDPSLEIVDHVCLVMLLRVRWELLECDYNSALALLLRYPEPVRNQAQGICIDAVYLRENMHPEAGGYLVLKYTDKPLRLANRPNTPPALQRNITMFSGSVVSTRKGRNLEAFAKDIYERGGKAVRNAVEEVNKKAQEIRDSAPLTLQGPEAVLANRRSGGRGAIAPQSQVAARIKALERRNKQLSKLLEGALNELWDFEKNDHSEDRAK
;
A
#
# COMPACT_ATOMS: atom_id res chain seq x y z
N MET A 1 10.71 15.68 -12.89
CA MET A 1 9.73 15.83 -13.99
C MET A 1 10.31 15.33 -15.29
N ARG A 2 9.46 14.64 -16.05
CA ARG A 2 9.74 13.99 -17.32
C ARG A 2 9.26 14.89 -18.48
N ARG A 3 9.91 14.77 -19.64
CA ARG A 3 9.46 15.47 -20.86
C ARG A 3 8.33 14.67 -21.52
N LEU A 4 7.36 15.37 -22.08
CA LEU A 4 6.21 14.77 -22.78
C LEU A 4 6.64 13.78 -23.88
N HIS A 5 7.69 14.09 -24.64
CA HIS A 5 8.15 13.25 -25.74
C HIS A 5 8.68 11.88 -25.28
N ASP A 6 9.37 11.84 -24.14
CA ASP A 6 9.92 10.61 -23.56
C ASP A 6 8.76 9.74 -23.05
N ALA A 7 7.83 10.38 -22.33
CA ALA A 7 6.62 9.74 -21.84
C ALA A 7 5.76 9.18 -22.98
N ALA A 8 5.60 9.90 -24.10
CA ALA A 8 4.82 9.44 -25.24
C ALA A 8 5.40 8.19 -25.90
N THR A 9 6.72 8.03 -25.89
CA THR A 9 7.38 6.83 -26.44
C THR A 9 7.08 5.61 -25.57
N SER A 10 7.29 5.73 -24.26
CA SER A 10 7.04 4.66 -23.30
C SER A 10 5.55 4.35 -23.13
N TRP A 11 4.69 5.35 -23.29
CA TRP A 11 3.23 5.19 -23.29
C TRP A 11 2.73 4.30 -24.42
N LYS A 12 3.30 4.43 -25.62
CA LYS A 12 2.94 3.58 -26.76
C LYS A 12 3.27 2.11 -26.53
N GLU A 13 4.34 1.81 -25.81
CA GLU A 13 4.65 0.43 -25.42
C GLU A 13 3.65 -0.10 -24.39
N LEU A 14 3.27 0.72 -23.40
CA LEU A 14 2.28 0.34 -22.39
C LEU A 14 0.91 0.01 -23.02
N GLN A 15 0.51 0.73 -24.07
CA GLN A 15 -0.73 0.50 -24.81
C GLN A 15 -0.78 -0.83 -25.58
N ARG A 16 0.36 -1.50 -25.78
CA ARG A 16 0.39 -2.78 -26.50
C ARG A 16 -0.14 -3.94 -25.67
N TYR A 17 -0.10 -3.83 -24.35
CA TYR A 17 -0.53 -4.90 -23.45
C TYR A 17 -2.06 -4.99 -23.41
N LYS A 18 -2.57 -6.21 -23.56
CA LYS A 18 -4.01 -6.50 -23.60
C LYS A 18 -4.53 -7.13 -22.31
N SER A 19 -3.64 -7.51 -21.40
CA SER A 19 -3.99 -8.02 -20.08
C SER A 19 -2.95 -7.67 -19.03
N LEU A 20 -3.36 -7.69 -17.76
CA LEU A 20 -2.43 -7.54 -16.64
C LEU A 20 -1.41 -8.69 -16.56
N ASP A 21 -1.72 -9.86 -17.11
CA ASP A 21 -0.78 -10.99 -17.14
C ASP A 21 0.39 -10.75 -18.10
N GLU A 22 0.11 -10.17 -19.26
CA GLU A 22 1.16 -9.72 -20.19
C GLU A 22 2.01 -8.62 -19.54
N LEU A 23 1.36 -7.63 -18.90
CA LEU A 23 2.05 -6.56 -18.20
C LEU A 23 2.97 -7.11 -17.08
N ARG A 24 2.47 -8.06 -16.28
CA ARG A 24 3.23 -8.73 -15.22
C ARG A 24 4.46 -9.46 -15.75
N LYS A 25 4.34 -10.17 -16.87
CA LYS A 25 5.49 -10.84 -17.52
C LYS A 25 6.58 -9.84 -17.92
N THR A 26 6.22 -8.66 -18.42
CA THR A 26 7.17 -7.59 -18.71
C THR A 26 7.87 -7.13 -17.43
N VAL A 27 7.12 -6.91 -16.35
CA VAL A 27 7.69 -6.45 -15.07
C VAL A 27 8.73 -7.43 -14.50
N ARG A 28 8.58 -8.74 -14.76
CA ARG A 28 9.60 -9.74 -14.39
C ARG A 28 10.93 -9.59 -15.14
N ILE A 29 10.93 -8.96 -16.30
CA ILE A 29 12.15 -8.65 -17.07
C ILE A 29 12.80 -7.37 -16.54
N GLY A 30 11.98 -6.40 -16.14
CA GLY A 30 12.41 -5.09 -15.65
C GLY A 30 11.48 -3.99 -16.14
N ILE A 31 11.39 -2.90 -15.36
CA ILE A 31 10.70 -1.69 -15.77
C ILE A 31 11.75 -0.62 -16.04
N ASP A 32 11.93 -0.31 -17.32
CA ASP A 32 12.90 0.72 -17.73
C ASP A 32 12.30 2.13 -17.64
N ASP A 33 10.97 2.26 -17.70
CA ASP A 33 10.33 3.57 -17.74
C ASP A 33 8.87 3.61 -17.27
N LEU A 34 8.38 4.82 -16.94
CA LEU A 34 7.01 5.11 -16.50
C LEU A 34 6.51 4.21 -15.34
N ARG A 35 7.38 3.94 -14.36
CA ARG A 35 7.10 3.06 -13.22
C ARG A 35 5.78 3.41 -12.50
N SER A 36 5.44 4.70 -12.38
CA SER A 36 4.19 5.14 -11.77
C SER A 36 2.94 4.62 -12.50
N ALA A 37 2.99 4.43 -13.82
CA ALA A 37 1.88 3.87 -14.58
C ALA A 37 1.67 2.38 -14.30
N TYR A 38 2.76 1.61 -14.18
CA TYR A 38 2.68 0.20 -13.81
C TYR A 38 2.10 0.05 -12.39
N TRP A 39 2.57 0.85 -11.44
CA TRP A 39 2.04 0.82 -10.07
C TRP A 39 0.56 1.19 -10.03
N LYS A 40 0.13 2.23 -10.76
CA LYS A 40 -1.29 2.58 -10.90
C LYS A 40 -2.09 1.47 -11.57
N ALA A 41 -1.56 0.80 -12.60
CA ALA A 41 -2.24 -0.31 -13.27
C ALA A 41 -2.51 -1.49 -12.31
N PHE A 42 -1.55 -1.87 -11.48
CA PHE A 42 -1.71 -3.00 -10.55
C PHE A 42 -2.46 -2.65 -9.26
N LEU A 43 -2.20 -1.47 -8.68
CA LEU A 43 -2.76 -1.10 -7.39
C LEU A 43 -4.10 -0.36 -7.50
N LEU A 44 -4.25 0.54 -8.47
CA LEU A 44 -5.39 1.45 -8.54
C LEU A 44 -6.44 1.02 -9.57
N PHE A 45 -6.02 0.68 -10.79
CA PHE A 45 -6.96 0.41 -11.89
C PHE A 45 -7.37 -1.05 -11.98
N GLN A 46 -6.43 -1.97 -11.74
CA GLN A 46 -6.62 -3.42 -11.90
C GLN A 46 -7.15 -3.83 -13.29
N THR A 47 -6.80 -3.04 -14.30
CA THR A 47 -7.12 -3.27 -15.70
C THR A 47 -6.09 -2.57 -16.57
N VAL A 48 -5.90 -3.04 -17.80
CA VAL A 48 -5.10 -2.34 -18.82
C VAL A 48 -5.95 -1.46 -19.74
N ASP A 49 -7.26 -1.37 -19.49
CA ASP A 49 -8.17 -0.51 -20.24
C ASP A 49 -8.01 0.96 -19.84
N ILE A 50 -7.17 1.67 -20.58
CA ILE A 50 -6.82 3.09 -20.38
C ILE A 50 -8.05 3.99 -20.41
N SER A 51 -9.14 3.63 -21.11
CA SER A 51 -10.35 4.45 -21.16
C SER A 51 -10.93 4.69 -19.77
N THR A 52 -10.80 3.70 -18.87
CA THR A 52 -11.26 3.77 -17.49
C THR A 52 -10.30 4.53 -16.57
N TRP A 53 -8.99 4.54 -16.89
CA TRP A 53 -7.95 5.06 -16.01
C TRP A 53 -8.14 6.55 -15.71
N ILE A 54 -8.44 7.35 -16.74
CA ILE A 54 -8.62 8.80 -16.60
C ILE A 54 -9.82 9.13 -15.72
N GLN A 55 -10.92 8.39 -15.87
CA GLN A 55 -12.10 8.56 -15.02
C GLN A 55 -11.78 8.21 -13.57
N THR A 56 -11.10 7.09 -13.32
CA THR A 56 -10.69 6.68 -11.97
C THR A 56 -9.77 7.71 -11.32
N LEU A 57 -8.78 8.23 -12.06
CA LEU A 57 -7.89 9.29 -11.55
C LEU A 57 -8.65 10.56 -11.23
N SER A 58 -9.54 11.02 -12.11
CA SER A 58 -10.34 12.22 -11.88
C SER A 58 -11.22 12.09 -10.63
N SER A 59 -11.88 10.94 -10.45
CA SER A 59 -12.67 10.68 -9.25
C SER A 59 -11.80 10.64 -7.99
N SER A 60 -10.66 9.94 -8.03
CA SER A 60 -9.73 9.83 -6.90
C SER A 60 -9.13 11.19 -6.50
N ARG A 61 -8.77 12.03 -7.47
CA ARG A 61 -8.23 13.38 -7.25
C ARG A 61 -9.26 14.28 -6.59
N SER A 62 -10.49 14.28 -7.11
CA SER A 62 -11.61 15.05 -6.54
C SER A 62 -11.95 14.62 -5.10
N ALA A 63 -11.91 13.31 -4.82
CA ALA A 63 -12.11 12.79 -3.47
C ALA A 63 -11.02 13.27 -2.53
N TYR A 64 -9.75 13.19 -2.94
CA TYR A 64 -8.63 13.66 -2.13
C TYR A 64 -8.68 15.18 -1.89
N ASP A 65 -9.01 15.98 -2.90
CA ASP A 65 -9.21 17.44 -2.73
C ASP A 65 -10.26 17.74 -1.66
N SER A 66 -11.36 17.00 -1.65
CA SER A 66 -12.42 17.15 -0.64
C SER A 66 -11.90 16.82 0.77
N LEU A 67 -11.10 15.75 0.91
CA LEU A 67 -10.48 15.38 2.17
C LEU A 67 -9.43 16.41 2.64
N ARG A 68 -8.61 16.92 1.73
CA ARG A 68 -7.63 17.98 2.03
C ARG A 68 -8.31 19.23 2.52
N VAL A 69 -9.32 19.73 1.80
CA VAL A 69 -10.07 20.92 2.22
C VAL A 69 -10.69 20.69 3.59
N HIS A 70 -11.30 19.52 3.84
CA HIS A 70 -11.92 19.23 5.12
C HIS A 70 -10.93 19.16 6.29
N PHE A 71 -9.81 18.45 6.14
CA PHE A 71 -8.86 18.21 7.24
C PHE A 71 -7.75 19.25 7.38
N LEU A 72 -7.41 19.98 6.31
CA LEU A 72 -6.34 20.98 6.33
C LEU A 72 -6.85 22.41 6.56
N SER A 73 -8.11 22.74 6.18
CA SER A 73 -8.65 24.11 6.31
C SER A 73 -9.05 24.50 7.73
N SER A 74 -8.94 23.60 8.72
CA SER A 74 -9.28 23.86 10.13
C SER A 74 -8.36 24.87 10.83
N LYS A 75 -7.45 25.53 10.10
CA LYS A 75 -6.52 26.55 10.63
C LYS A 75 -7.09 27.97 10.73
N GLU A 76 -8.22 28.29 10.08
CA GLU A 76 -8.65 29.70 9.93
C GLU A 76 -9.96 30.10 10.64
N ALA A 77 -10.76 29.16 11.16
CA ALA A 77 -12.00 29.48 11.88
C ALA A 77 -11.77 29.56 13.41
N SER A 78 -11.08 30.62 13.86
CA SER A 78 -10.94 30.95 15.28
C SER A 78 -12.26 31.48 15.85
N ASP A 79 -13.19 30.59 16.19
CA ASP A 79 -14.36 30.92 17.03
C ASP A 79 -13.94 30.86 18.52
N PRO A 80 -14.07 31.94 19.32
CA PRO A 80 -13.57 32.01 20.70
C PRO A 80 -14.32 31.12 21.71
N LEU A 81 -15.23 30.24 21.27
CA LEU A 81 -16.14 29.53 22.14
C LEU A 81 -16.29 28.04 21.79
N SER A 82 -15.19 27.27 21.77
CA SER A 82 -15.32 25.86 22.14
C SER A 82 -14.02 25.24 22.66
N GLU A 83 -14.06 24.76 23.89
CA GLU A 83 -12.98 23.97 24.50
C GLU A 83 -12.71 22.68 23.71
N VAL A 84 -13.73 22.16 23.00
CA VAL A 84 -13.65 20.95 22.16
C VAL A 84 -12.86 21.17 20.86
N ILE A 85 -12.97 22.33 20.21
CA ILE A 85 -12.12 22.69 19.04
C ILE A 85 -10.66 22.86 19.48
N SER A 86 -10.43 23.35 20.71
CA SER A 86 -9.07 23.47 21.25
C SER A 86 -8.40 22.10 21.43
N GLU A 87 -9.10 21.11 21.98
CA GLU A 87 -8.54 19.76 22.19
C GLU A 87 -8.27 19.00 20.87
N LEU A 88 -9.20 19.09 19.91
CA LEU A 88 -9.03 18.49 18.57
C LEU A 88 -7.88 19.14 17.79
N SER A 89 -7.73 20.47 17.90
CA SER A 89 -6.62 21.21 17.30
C SER A 89 -5.27 20.82 17.92
N VAL A 90 -5.21 20.62 19.24
CA VAL A 90 -3.99 20.16 19.94
C VAL A 90 -3.61 18.74 19.52
N ALA A 91 -4.58 17.83 19.42
CA ALA A 91 -4.32 16.46 18.96
C ALA A 91 -3.81 16.43 17.51
N ASP A 92 -4.40 17.25 16.63
CA ASP A 92 -4.00 17.35 15.24
C ASP A 92 -2.59 17.97 15.09
N GLU A 93 -2.26 18.98 15.89
CA GLU A 93 -0.92 19.57 15.90
C GLU A 93 0.12 18.56 16.42
N SER A 94 -0.21 17.79 17.47
CA SER A 94 0.65 16.72 17.97
C SER A 94 0.89 15.63 16.93
N LEU A 95 -0.16 15.20 16.22
CA LEU A 95 -0.06 14.21 15.16
C LEU A 95 0.81 14.71 13.99
N ARG A 96 0.64 15.98 13.58
CA ARG A 96 1.49 16.60 12.56
C ARG A 96 2.95 16.71 13.00
N ALA A 97 3.19 17.04 14.26
CA ALA A 97 4.54 17.12 14.81
C ALA A 97 5.23 15.74 14.80
N GLU A 98 4.51 14.68 15.20
CA GLU A 98 5.00 13.30 15.14
C GLU A 98 5.37 12.90 13.69
N ILE A 99 4.45 13.13 12.75
CA ILE A 99 4.69 12.84 11.33
C ILE A 99 5.88 13.65 10.79
N SER A 100 5.94 14.94 11.07
CA SER A 100 6.99 15.84 10.59
C SER A 100 8.37 15.43 11.13
N GLN A 101 8.45 15.03 12.40
CA GLN A 101 9.69 14.51 12.98
C GLN A 101 10.21 13.30 12.20
N ASP A 102 9.32 12.37 11.84
CA ASP A 102 9.65 11.19 11.06
C ASP A 102 10.02 11.48 9.61
N VAL A 103 9.25 12.34 8.94
CA VAL A 103 9.53 12.80 7.57
C VAL A 103 10.90 13.49 7.49
N SER A 104 11.25 14.31 8.49
CA SER A 104 12.53 15.01 8.53
C SER A 104 13.75 14.06 8.57
N ARG A 105 13.58 12.81 9.01
CA ARG A 105 14.64 11.78 9.06
C ARG A 105 14.49 10.69 7.99
N CYS A 106 13.51 10.81 7.08
CA CYS A 106 13.23 9.82 6.04
C CYS A 106 14.29 9.82 4.94
N MET A 107 14.98 8.69 4.72
CA MET A 107 15.96 8.51 3.63
C MET A 107 16.99 9.65 3.54
N PRO A 108 17.85 9.83 4.57
CA PRO A 108 18.74 11.00 4.70
C PRO A 108 19.74 11.18 3.54
N GLU A 109 20.14 10.08 2.89
CA GLU A 109 21.11 10.09 1.79
C GLU A 109 20.54 10.65 0.48
N ASN A 110 19.21 10.76 0.35
CA ASN A 110 18.57 11.27 -0.86
C ASN A 110 18.12 12.74 -0.66
N LEU A 111 18.77 13.65 -1.38
CA LEU A 111 18.56 15.11 -1.31
C LEU A 111 17.12 15.52 -1.66
N TYR A 112 16.40 14.71 -2.43
CA TYR A 112 15.00 14.97 -2.73
C TYR A 112 14.13 15.04 -1.47
N PHE A 113 14.28 14.09 -0.55
CA PHE A 113 13.50 14.07 0.70
C PHE A 113 13.96 15.11 1.72
N ARG A 114 14.96 15.93 1.37
CA ARG A 114 15.39 17.10 2.14
C ARG A 114 14.67 18.38 1.70
N GLN A 115 14.00 18.37 0.54
CA GLN A 115 13.30 19.54 0.00
C GLN A 115 12.07 19.87 0.85
N PRO A 116 11.87 21.15 1.25
CA PRO A 116 10.73 21.55 2.08
C PRO A 116 9.39 21.17 1.46
N GLU A 117 9.24 21.34 0.15
CA GLU A 117 8.02 21.05 -0.60
C GLU A 117 7.70 19.55 -0.54
N THR A 118 8.70 18.69 -0.72
CA THR A 118 8.57 17.23 -0.60
C THR A 118 8.19 16.81 0.82
N GLN A 119 8.84 17.38 1.84
CA GLN A 119 8.52 17.07 3.25
C GLN A 119 7.12 17.52 3.64
N GLN A 120 6.69 18.68 3.15
CA GLN A 120 5.33 19.16 3.33
C GLN A 120 4.33 18.19 2.70
N MET A 121 4.55 17.78 1.44
CA MET A 121 3.67 16.86 0.73
C MET A 121 3.56 15.50 1.45
N LEU A 122 4.68 14.93 1.88
CA LEU A 122 4.68 13.69 2.69
C LEU A 122 3.86 13.86 3.97
N THR A 123 4.05 14.98 4.67
CA THR A 123 3.37 15.26 5.95
C THR A 123 1.87 15.42 5.75
N GLU A 124 1.43 16.13 4.71
CA GLU A 124 0.01 16.35 4.42
C GLU A 124 -0.70 15.06 3.99
N ILE A 125 -0.08 14.25 3.12
CA ILE A 125 -0.62 12.95 2.71
C ILE A 125 -0.78 12.03 3.92
N LEU A 126 0.25 11.89 4.76
CA LEU A 126 0.21 11.04 5.96
C LEU A 126 -0.82 11.53 6.97
N PHE A 127 -0.93 12.85 7.16
CA PHE A 127 -1.91 13.43 8.06
C PHE A 127 -3.34 13.16 7.59
N VAL A 128 -3.64 13.41 6.31
CA VAL A 128 -4.97 13.12 5.74
C VAL A 128 -5.30 11.63 5.84
N PHE A 129 -4.32 10.76 5.54
CA PHE A 129 -4.49 9.31 5.70
C PHE A 129 -4.82 8.91 7.14
N ALA A 130 -4.07 9.45 8.12
CA ALA A 130 -4.27 9.15 9.53
C ALA A 130 -5.64 9.61 10.04
N LYS A 131 -6.11 10.79 9.61
CA LYS A 131 -7.46 11.30 9.94
C LYS A 131 -8.57 10.47 9.31
N LEU A 132 -8.36 9.93 8.11
CA LEU A 132 -9.31 9.07 7.42
C LEU A 132 -9.41 7.66 8.04
N ASN A 133 -8.31 7.17 8.63
CA ASN A 133 -8.18 5.82 9.18
C ASN A 133 -7.83 5.88 10.68
N PRO A 134 -8.74 6.35 11.55
CA PRO A 134 -8.45 6.57 12.97
C PRO A 134 -8.13 5.29 13.76
N ASP A 135 -8.52 4.13 13.25
CA ASP A 135 -8.29 2.83 13.87
C ASP A 135 -6.82 2.40 13.83
N VAL A 136 -6.08 2.76 12.78
CA VAL A 136 -4.62 2.58 12.72
C VAL A 136 -3.89 3.88 13.04
N SER A 137 -4.43 5.00 12.56
CA SER A 137 -3.84 6.33 12.53
C SER A 137 -2.43 6.31 11.89
N TYR A 138 -1.66 7.36 12.09
CA TYR A 138 -0.25 7.36 11.72
C TYR A 138 0.54 6.39 12.60
N ARG A 139 1.46 5.65 11.99
CA ARG A 139 2.44 4.82 12.71
C ARG A 139 3.82 4.99 12.09
N GLN A 140 4.83 5.10 12.96
CA GLN A 140 6.22 5.16 12.53
C GLN A 140 6.55 4.01 11.55
N GLY A 141 7.12 4.39 10.41
CA GLY A 141 7.41 3.52 9.27
C GLY A 141 6.52 3.78 8.06
N MET A 142 5.30 4.31 8.23
CA MET A 142 4.41 4.65 7.11
C MET A 142 5.01 5.70 6.16
N HIS A 143 5.78 6.65 6.70
CA HIS A 143 6.49 7.65 5.89
C HIS A 143 7.52 7.03 4.94
N GLU A 144 8.13 5.91 5.33
CA GLU A 144 9.07 5.17 4.48
C GLU A 144 8.36 4.35 3.40
N LEU A 145 7.07 4.04 3.58
CA LEU A 145 6.25 3.47 2.52
C LEU A 145 5.79 4.53 1.52
N LEU A 146 5.42 5.72 2.00
CA LEU A 146 4.98 6.81 1.15
C LEU A 146 6.12 7.43 0.32
N ALA A 147 7.33 7.54 0.88
CA ALA A 147 8.46 8.21 0.23
C ALA A 147 8.81 7.63 -1.17
N PRO A 148 8.95 6.29 -1.36
CA PRO A 148 9.13 5.70 -2.69
C PRO A 148 7.97 5.96 -3.65
N VAL A 149 6.72 5.93 -3.16
CA VAL A 149 5.53 6.21 -3.96
C VAL A 149 5.58 7.63 -4.51
N LEU A 150 5.82 8.60 -3.64
CA LEU A 150 5.91 10.00 -4.02
C LEU A 150 7.04 10.24 -5.03
N TRP A 151 8.22 9.67 -4.77
CA TRP A 151 9.36 9.77 -5.68
C TRP A 151 9.05 9.25 -7.08
N VAL A 152 8.43 8.07 -7.18
CA VAL A 152 8.08 7.44 -8.47
C VAL A 152 7.04 8.27 -9.22
N VAL A 153 6.02 8.78 -8.54
CA VAL A 153 4.99 9.63 -9.15
C VAL A 153 5.59 10.94 -9.67
N GLU A 154 6.42 11.62 -8.89
CA GLU A 154 7.04 12.89 -9.30
C GLU A 154 8.10 12.72 -10.41
N ARG A 155 8.84 11.61 -10.41
CA ARG A 155 9.81 11.31 -11.48
C ARG A 155 9.13 11.21 -12.84
N ASP A 156 7.95 10.62 -12.89
CA ASP A 156 7.17 10.47 -14.12
C ASP A 156 6.27 11.66 -14.44
N ALA A 157 6.05 12.56 -13.48
CA ALA A 157 5.21 13.74 -13.68
C ALA A 157 5.71 14.67 -14.79
N ILE A 158 4.76 15.22 -15.54
CA ILE A 158 4.94 16.06 -16.71
C ILE A 158 4.35 17.44 -16.42
N ASP A 159 5.22 18.45 -16.40
CA ASP A 159 4.85 19.86 -16.33
C ASP A 159 4.96 20.50 -17.72
N LEU A 160 3.85 21.07 -18.18
CA LEU A 160 3.75 21.77 -19.47
C LEU A 160 3.31 23.24 -19.28
N GLY A 161 3.18 23.70 -18.03
CA GLY A 161 2.63 25.00 -17.69
C GLY A 161 1.22 25.27 -18.25
N LEU A 162 0.80 26.55 -18.20
CA LEU A 162 -0.53 27.02 -18.61
C LEU A 162 -0.80 26.96 -20.13
N SER A 163 0.17 26.58 -20.96
CA SER A 163 0.21 26.97 -22.38
C SER A 163 0.19 25.81 -23.38
N SER A 164 -0.42 24.67 -23.07
CA SER A 164 -0.56 23.61 -24.08
C SER A 164 -2.00 23.15 -24.22
N LYS A 165 -2.67 23.62 -25.28
CA LYS A 165 -3.88 22.97 -25.81
C LYS A 165 -3.46 21.64 -26.44
N LEU A 166 -3.23 20.64 -25.60
CA LEU A 166 -2.96 19.28 -26.06
C LEU A 166 -4.24 18.67 -26.63
N LEU A 167 -4.09 17.85 -27.65
CA LEU A 167 -5.17 17.13 -28.30
C LEU A 167 -4.79 15.66 -28.43
N GLY A 168 -5.79 14.78 -28.45
CA GLY A 168 -5.57 13.35 -28.66
C GLY A 168 -4.73 12.70 -27.55
N GLU A 169 -3.72 11.92 -27.94
CA GLU A 169 -2.91 11.10 -27.04
C GLU A 169 -2.12 11.93 -26.03
N ASP A 170 -1.59 13.09 -26.41
CA ASP A 170 -0.80 13.93 -25.51
C ASP A 170 -1.64 14.45 -24.34
N ALA A 171 -2.95 14.68 -24.56
CA ALA A 171 -3.87 15.07 -23.49
C ALA A 171 -4.10 13.92 -22.50
N VAL A 172 -4.16 12.67 -22.98
CA VAL A 172 -4.28 11.47 -22.13
C VAL A 172 -3.00 11.27 -21.31
N ILE A 173 -1.84 11.40 -21.93
CA ILE A 173 -0.54 11.29 -21.27
C ILE A 173 -0.41 12.37 -20.19
N LYS A 174 -0.74 13.64 -20.50
CA LYS A 174 -0.76 14.71 -19.50
C LYS A 174 -1.72 14.39 -18.36
N ALA A 175 -2.95 13.96 -18.64
CA ALA A 175 -3.91 13.61 -17.60
C ALA A 175 -3.40 12.49 -16.67
N MET A 176 -2.66 11.51 -17.22
CA MET A 176 -2.08 10.38 -16.48
C MET A 176 -0.90 10.78 -15.58
N PHE A 177 -0.05 11.69 -16.02
CA PHE A 177 1.19 12.10 -15.35
C PHE A 177 1.21 13.59 -15.03
N ASP A 178 0.08 14.14 -14.63
CA ASP A 178 -0.05 15.57 -14.43
C ASP A 178 0.74 16.03 -13.18
N ALA A 179 1.67 16.98 -13.35
CA ALA A 179 2.44 17.54 -12.25
C ALA A 179 1.58 18.23 -11.17
N ASP A 180 0.41 18.76 -11.52
CA ASP A 180 -0.49 19.41 -10.57
C ASP A 180 -1.16 18.42 -9.60
N TYR A 181 -1.09 17.11 -9.92
CA TYR A 181 -1.75 16.04 -9.18
C TYR A 181 -0.77 15.02 -8.57
N ILE A 182 0.50 15.39 -8.39
CA ILE A 182 1.52 14.51 -7.76
C ILE A 182 1.07 14.08 -6.36
N GLU A 183 0.60 15.02 -5.54
CA GLU A 183 0.15 14.75 -4.18
C GLU A 183 -1.06 13.79 -4.17
N HIS A 184 -2.04 14.05 -5.03
CA HIS A 184 -3.28 13.26 -5.15
C HIS A 184 -3.01 11.83 -5.59
N ASP A 185 -2.21 11.67 -6.64
CA ASP A 185 -1.88 10.36 -7.19
C ASP A 185 -1.01 9.56 -6.21
N SER A 186 -0.14 10.24 -5.45
CA SER A 186 0.65 9.63 -4.38
C SER A 186 -0.24 9.18 -3.22
N PHE A 187 -1.21 10.00 -2.78
CA PHE A 187 -2.19 9.61 -1.76
C PHE A 187 -3.03 8.41 -2.21
N ALA A 188 -3.47 8.39 -3.48
CA ALA A 188 -4.27 7.29 -4.02
C ALA A 188 -3.50 5.96 -3.99
N LEU A 189 -2.27 5.95 -4.52
CA LEU A 189 -1.40 4.77 -4.49
C LEU A 189 -1.06 4.34 -3.06
N PHE A 190 -0.69 5.29 -2.20
CA PHE A 190 -0.39 5.01 -0.80
C PHE A 190 -1.59 4.44 -0.05
N SER A 191 -2.80 4.93 -0.31
CA SER A 191 -4.03 4.40 0.30
C SER A 191 -4.29 2.96 -0.12
N GLN A 192 -4.04 2.60 -1.39
CA GLN A 192 -4.14 1.20 -1.84
C GLN A 192 -3.07 0.32 -1.21
N LEU A 193 -1.83 0.80 -1.12
CA LEU A 193 -0.74 0.10 -0.44
C LEU A 193 -1.08 -0.17 1.03
N MET A 194 -1.57 0.87 1.72
CA MET A 194 -1.94 0.79 3.12
C MET A 194 -3.17 -0.07 3.38
N HIS A 195 -4.08 -0.21 2.42
CA HIS A 195 -5.20 -1.15 2.54
C HIS A 195 -4.69 -2.58 2.75
N SER A 196 -3.69 -3.00 1.97
CA SER A 196 -3.02 -4.30 2.12
C SER A 196 -2.08 -4.37 3.33
N ALA A 197 -1.32 -3.30 3.58
CA ALA A 197 -0.30 -3.25 4.65
C ALA A 197 -0.87 -2.92 6.05
N LYS A 198 -2.17 -2.65 6.17
CA LYS A 198 -2.82 -2.17 7.40
C LYS A 198 -2.51 -3.04 8.61
N ASN A 199 -2.62 -4.36 8.44
CA ASN A 199 -2.37 -5.35 9.47
C ASN A 199 -0.90 -5.38 9.95
N PHE A 200 0.03 -4.76 9.23
CA PHE A 200 1.42 -4.60 9.67
C PHE A 200 1.52 -3.59 10.81
N TYR A 201 0.56 -2.67 10.92
CA TYR A 201 0.60 -1.53 11.84
C TYR A 201 -0.34 -1.66 13.04
N GLU A 202 -1.25 -2.63 13.01
CA GLU A 202 -2.15 -2.94 14.12
C GLU A 202 -1.39 -3.38 15.39
N GLN A 203 -1.86 -2.91 16.54
CA GLN A 203 -1.26 -3.25 17.83
C GLN A 203 -1.70 -4.64 18.32
N THR A 204 -2.95 -5.00 18.08
CA THR A 204 -3.62 -6.22 18.56
C THR A 204 -4.48 -6.83 17.47
N THR A 205 -4.60 -8.15 17.44
CA THR A 205 -5.58 -8.86 16.61
C THR A 205 -7.01 -8.48 17.00
N SER A 206 -7.99 -8.79 16.14
CA SER A 206 -9.43 -8.63 16.46
C SER A 206 -9.86 -9.40 17.72
N SER A 207 -9.11 -10.42 18.11
CA SER A 207 -9.29 -11.19 19.36
C SER A 207 -8.61 -10.57 20.59
N GLY A 208 -7.87 -9.46 20.44
CA GLY A 208 -7.29 -8.68 21.54
C GLY A 208 -6.04 -9.25 22.20
N ASN A 209 -5.59 -10.46 21.83
CA ASN A 209 -4.63 -11.21 22.64
C ASN A 209 -3.17 -11.15 22.16
N GLU A 210 -2.90 -10.90 20.88
CA GLU A 210 -1.53 -10.89 20.35
C GLU A 210 -1.37 -9.86 19.22
N ASN A 211 -0.13 -9.43 18.98
CA ASN A 211 0.17 -8.54 17.86
C ASN A 211 0.23 -9.33 16.52
N PRO A 212 -0.49 -8.90 15.46
CA PRO A 212 -0.51 -9.62 14.18
C PRO A 212 0.88 -9.85 13.56
N MET A 213 1.81 -8.91 13.73
CA MET A 213 3.19 -9.06 13.23
C MET A 213 3.99 -10.08 14.00
N VAL A 214 3.75 -10.25 15.30
CA VAL A 214 4.39 -11.32 16.08
C VAL A 214 3.91 -12.68 15.60
N ILE A 215 2.60 -12.85 15.36
CA ILE A 215 2.02 -14.08 14.82
C ILE A 215 2.59 -14.36 13.42
N ARG A 216 2.57 -13.37 12.53
CA ARG A 216 3.09 -13.50 11.16
C ARG A 216 4.57 -13.86 11.15
N SER A 217 5.39 -13.22 11.97
CA SER A 217 6.82 -13.50 12.07
C SER A 217 7.10 -14.92 12.58
N LYS A 218 6.35 -15.39 13.59
CA LYS A 218 6.43 -16.78 14.06
C LYS A 218 6.03 -17.76 12.96
N ARG A 219 4.96 -17.47 12.20
CA ARG A 219 4.51 -18.31 11.06
C ARG A 219 5.61 -18.46 10.00
N ILE A 220 6.25 -17.36 9.61
CA ILE A 220 7.33 -17.39 8.61
C ILE A 220 8.47 -18.30 9.08
N VAL A 221 9.02 -18.10 10.28
CA VAL A 221 10.23 -18.81 10.73
C VAL A 221 9.95 -20.21 11.30
N PHE A 222 8.81 -20.41 11.98
CA PHE A 222 8.52 -21.66 12.70
C PHE A 222 7.47 -22.54 12.03
N THR A 223 6.77 -22.05 11.00
CA THR A 223 5.81 -22.86 10.24
C THR A 223 6.23 -23.03 8.78
N PHE A 224 6.66 -21.96 8.11
CA PHE A 224 7.02 -22.03 6.68
C PHE A 224 8.47 -22.46 6.46
N LEU A 225 9.44 -21.87 7.16
CA LEU A 225 10.86 -22.23 7.00
C LEU A 225 11.15 -23.74 7.23
N PRO A 226 10.55 -24.45 8.21
CA PRO A 226 10.78 -25.88 8.39
C PRO A 226 10.37 -26.75 7.20
N GLN A 227 9.44 -26.27 6.36
CA GLN A 227 8.99 -27.01 5.16
C GLN A 227 10.03 -26.97 4.03
N ILE A 228 10.90 -25.96 4.02
CA ILE A 228 11.89 -25.73 2.95
C ILE A 228 13.33 -25.92 3.42
N ASP A 229 13.62 -25.65 4.69
CA ASP A 229 14.94 -25.80 5.32
C ASP A 229 14.81 -26.08 6.83
N PRO A 230 14.57 -27.35 7.22
CA PRO A 230 14.39 -27.73 8.62
C PRO A 230 15.65 -27.55 9.47
N GLU A 231 16.84 -27.62 8.87
CA GLU A 231 18.11 -27.43 9.60
C GLU A 231 18.27 -25.97 10.04
N LEU A 232 18.05 -25.02 9.12
CA LEU A 232 18.11 -23.60 9.45
C LEU A 232 17.03 -23.22 10.48
N ALA A 233 15.80 -23.72 10.31
CA ALA A 233 14.72 -23.47 11.27
C ALA A 233 15.04 -24.01 12.66
N PHE A 234 15.62 -25.22 12.74
CA PHE A 234 16.05 -25.80 14.02
C PHE A 234 17.15 -24.98 14.66
N HIS A 235 18.14 -24.52 13.89
CA HIS A 235 19.22 -23.67 14.40
C HIS A 235 18.70 -22.36 14.98
N LEU A 236 17.89 -21.61 14.22
CA LEU A 236 17.30 -20.34 14.68
C LEU A 236 16.48 -20.50 15.96
N LYS A 237 15.76 -21.63 16.09
CA LYS A 237 15.06 -21.98 17.33
C LYS A 237 16.02 -22.32 18.47
N LYS A 238 17.10 -23.04 18.20
CA LYS A 238 18.11 -23.44 19.19
C LYS A 238 18.86 -22.24 19.78
N ILE A 239 19.19 -21.24 18.95
CA ILE A 239 19.82 -20.00 19.40
C ILE A 239 18.81 -18.98 19.95
N ASP A 240 17.53 -19.37 20.09
CA ASP A 240 16.44 -18.56 20.67
C ASP A 240 16.22 -17.20 19.96
N ILE A 241 16.32 -17.20 18.63
CA ILE A 241 16.02 -16.01 17.84
C ILE A 241 14.51 -15.78 17.82
N ALA A 242 14.10 -14.64 18.36
CA ALA A 242 12.73 -14.13 18.25
C ALA A 242 12.50 -13.52 16.85
N PRO A 243 11.68 -14.14 15.97
CA PRO A 243 11.57 -13.71 14.57
C PRO A 243 11.14 -12.26 14.37
N GLN A 244 10.27 -11.75 15.26
CA GLN A 244 9.76 -10.39 15.19
C GLN A 244 10.85 -9.31 15.34
N VAL A 245 12.00 -9.63 15.93
CA VAL A 245 13.08 -8.65 16.17
C VAL A 245 13.65 -8.12 14.85
N PHE A 246 13.70 -8.94 13.79
CA PHE A 246 14.17 -8.52 12.47
C PHE A 246 13.04 -8.43 11.44
N LEU A 247 12.09 -9.38 11.44
CA LEU A 247 11.01 -9.42 10.45
C LEU A 247 10.05 -8.24 10.56
N MET A 248 9.85 -7.69 11.75
CA MET A 248 8.96 -6.54 11.94
C MET A 248 9.43 -5.33 11.12
N ARG A 249 10.75 -5.08 11.07
CA ARG A 249 11.33 -4.00 10.25
C ARG A 249 11.28 -4.32 8.77
N TRP A 250 11.66 -5.55 8.39
CA TRP A 250 11.66 -5.99 6.99
C TRP A 250 10.28 -5.86 6.36
N ILE A 251 9.24 -6.35 7.05
CA ILE A 251 7.86 -6.38 6.54
C ILE A 251 7.24 -4.98 6.56
N ARG A 252 7.32 -4.26 7.70
CA ARG A 252 6.68 -2.93 7.83
C ARG A 252 7.24 -1.90 6.86
N LEU A 253 8.50 -2.01 6.49
CA LEU A 253 9.14 -1.05 5.59
C LEU A 253 9.29 -1.61 4.17
N LEU A 254 8.64 -2.75 3.87
CA LEU A 254 8.75 -3.48 2.60
C LEU A 254 10.20 -3.52 2.08
N PHE A 255 11.09 -3.94 2.99
CA PHE A 255 12.53 -4.11 2.79
C PHE A 255 13.32 -2.82 2.51
N GLY A 256 12.71 -1.65 2.66
CA GLY A 256 13.30 -0.33 2.37
C GLY A 256 14.58 0.02 3.15
N ARG A 257 14.88 -0.70 4.24
CA ARG A 257 16.10 -0.54 5.05
C ARG A 257 17.16 -1.61 4.79
N GLU A 258 16.80 -2.67 4.08
CA GLU A 258 17.68 -3.82 3.83
C GLU A 258 18.34 -3.77 2.45
N PHE A 259 17.78 -2.96 1.55
CA PHE A 259 18.24 -2.81 0.19
C PHE A 259 18.42 -1.34 -0.19
N PRO A 260 19.33 -1.03 -1.14
CA PRO A 260 19.44 0.30 -1.73
C PRO A 260 18.12 0.76 -2.35
N PHE A 261 17.93 2.08 -2.41
CA PHE A 261 16.66 2.67 -2.83
C PHE A 261 16.19 2.19 -4.22
N ASP A 262 17.06 2.13 -5.23
CA ASP A 262 16.70 1.67 -6.57
C ASP A 262 16.36 0.17 -6.61
N ASP A 263 17.01 -0.64 -5.78
CA ASP A 263 16.71 -2.06 -5.61
C ASP A 263 15.34 -2.25 -4.95
N VAL A 264 14.99 -1.42 -3.96
CA VAL A 264 13.67 -1.42 -3.31
C VAL A 264 12.57 -1.12 -4.34
N LEU A 265 12.77 -0.13 -5.21
CA LEU A 265 11.81 0.17 -6.29
C LEU A 265 11.62 -1.04 -7.22
N SER A 266 12.72 -1.69 -7.60
CA SER A 266 12.69 -2.88 -8.47
C SER A 266 12.04 -4.10 -7.79
N MET A 267 12.19 -4.24 -6.47
CA MET A 267 11.47 -5.25 -5.69
C MET A 267 9.97 -4.96 -5.64
N TRP A 268 9.59 -3.69 -5.43
CA TRP A 268 8.19 -3.28 -5.36
C TRP A 268 7.48 -3.43 -6.69
N ASP A 269 8.18 -3.21 -7.81
CA ASP A 269 7.67 -3.51 -9.15
C ASP A 269 7.12 -4.95 -9.22
N ILE A 270 7.90 -5.93 -8.75
CA ILE A 270 7.48 -7.35 -8.70
C ILE A 270 6.38 -7.58 -7.68
N ILE A 271 6.52 -7.05 -6.45
CA ILE A 271 5.54 -7.27 -5.37
C ILE A 271 4.15 -6.80 -5.81
N PHE A 272 4.05 -5.60 -6.39
CA PHE A 272 2.76 -5.06 -6.83
C PHE A 272 2.22 -5.78 -8.07
N ALA A 273 3.07 -6.22 -8.99
CA ALA A 273 2.64 -6.96 -10.17
C ALA A 273 2.13 -8.38 -9.85
N GLU A 274 2.76 -9.04 -8.89
CA GLU A 274 2.51 -10.45 -8.54
C GLU A 274 1.45 -10.62 -7.46
N ASP A 275 1.43 -9.73 -6.47
CA ASP A 275 0.57 -9.85 -5.30
C ASP A 275 0.32 -8.51 -4.60
N PRO A 276 -0.66 -7.72 -5.09
CA PRO A 276 -1.09 -6.49 -4.42
C PRO A 276 -1.55 -6.67 -2.98
N SER A 277 -1.90 -7.90 -2.54
CA SER A 277 -2.28 -8.18 -1.15
C SER A 277 -1.09 -8.25 -0.19
N LEU A 278 0.14 -8.21 -0.71
CA LEU A 278 1.40 -8.28 0.03
C LEU A 278 1.66 -9.61 0.76
N GLU A 279 0.89 -10.67 0.51
CA GLU A 279 1.15 -11.98 1.12
C GLU A 279 2.46 -12.62 0.61
N ILE A 280 2.90 -12.27 -0.60
CA ILE A 280 4.20 -12.65 -1.17
C ILE A 280 5.39 -12.21 -0.29
N VAL A 281 5.24 -11.17 0.53
CA VAL A 281 6.28 -10.64 1.44
C VAL A 281 6.81 -11.72 2.39
N ASP A 282 5.96 -12.68 2.81
CA ASP A 282 6.37 -13.81 3.65
C ASP A 282 7.42 -14.68 2.95
N HIS A 283 7.22 -14.91 1.65
CA HIS A 283 8.11 -15.73 0.83
C HIS A 283 9.40 -14.97 0.51
N VAL A 284 9.34 -13.64 0.31
CA VAL A 284 10.55 -12.80 0.18
C VAL A 284 11.41 -12.92 1.43
N CYS A 285 10.81 -12.89 2.63
CA CYS A 285 11.53 -13.10 3.89
C CYS A 285 12.22 -14.48 3.93
N LEU A 286 11.55 -15.54 3.47
CA LEU A 286 12.12 -16.88 3.40
C LEU A 286 13.32 -16.94 2.43
N VAL A 287 13.19 -16.38 1.23
CA VAL A 287 14.29 -16.33 0.25
C VAL A 287 15.49 -15.56 0.82
N MET A 288 15.24 -14.44 1.50
CA MET A 288 16.30 -13.67 2.17
C MET A 288 17.02 -14.51 3.23
N LEU A 289 16.31 -15.31 4.04
CA LEU A 289 16.93 -16.22 5.01
C LEU A 289 17.76 -17.32 4.33
N LEU A 290 17.27 -17.91 3.24
CA LEU A 290 17.99 -18.94 2.48
C LEU A 290 19.28 -18.40 1.86
N ARG A 291 19.30 -17.14 1.42
CA ARG A 291 20.47 -16.49 0.82
C ARG A 291 21.65 -16.37 1.79
N VAL A 292 21.39 -16.09 3.06
CA VAL A 292 22.43 -15.94 4.11
C VAL A 292 22.54 -17.18 5.01
N ARG A 293 22.01 -18.31 4.53
CA ARG A 293 21.86 -19.54 5.32
C ARG A 293 23.16 -20.00 5.97
N TRP A 294 24.24 -20.08 5.20
CA TRP A 294 25.48 -20.67 5.70
C TRP A 294 26.11 -19.80 6.79
N GLU A 295 26.09 -18.48 6.61
CA GLU A 295 26.50 -17.56 7.67
C GLU A 295 25.62 -17.71 8.92
N LEU A 296 24.29 -17.84 8.76
CA LEU A 296 23.37 -18.01 9.88
C LEU A 296 23.63 -19.29 10.69
N LEU A 297 23.97 -20.41 10.04
CA LEU A 297 24.26 -21.68 10.72
C LEU A 297 25.54 -21.63 11.56
N GLU A 298 26.48 -20.75 11.21
CA GLU A 298 27.72 -20.54 11.95
C GLU A 298 27.55 -19.54 13.11
N CYS A 299 26.48 -18.74 13.09
CA CYS A 299 26.22 -17.71 14.07
C CYS A 299 25.66 -18.24 15.40
N ASP A 300 26.05 -17.56 16.49
CA ASP A 300 25.30 -17.55 17.74
C ASP A 300 24.16 -16.50 17.70
N TYR A 301 23.43 -16.32 18.81
CA TYR A 301 22.31 -15.37 18.90
C TYR A 301 22.69 -13.95 18.47
N ASN A 302 23.79 -13.40 19.01
CA ASN A 302 24.19 -12.02 18.75
C ASN A 302 24.64 -11.82 17.30
N SER A 303 25.43 -12.75 16.77
CA SER A 303 25.96 -12.67 15.41
C SER A 303 24.83 -12.85 14.38
N ALA A 304 23.86 -13.74 14.65
CA ALA A 304 22.70 -13.93 13.79
C ALA A 304 21.82 -12.67 13.75
N LEU A 305 21.54 -12.05 14.90
CA LEU A 305 20.80 -10.78 14.92
C LEU A 305 21.55 -9.66 14.22
N ALA A 306 22.87 -9.56 14.40
CA ALA A 306 23.68 -8.55 13.72
C ALA A 306 23.61 -8.73 12.20
N LEU A 307 23.70 -9.95 11.70
CA LEU A 307 23.58 -10.28 10.28
C LEU A 307 22.18 -9.96 9.74
N LEU A 308 21.11 -10.32 10.46
CA LEU A 308 19.73 -10.08 10.01
C LEU A 308 19.33 -8.60 10.08
N LEU A 309 19.84 -7.84 11.05
CA LEU A 309 19.60 -6.39 11.19
C LEU A 309 20.52 -5.54 10.32
N ARG A 310 21.58 -6.12 9.73
CA ARG A 310 22.46 -5.50 8.75
C ARG A 310 22.61 -6.45 7.57
N TYR A 311 21.49 -6.66 6.88
CA TYR A 311 21.40 -7.65 5.83
C TYR A 311 22.43 -7.38 4.72
N PRO A 312 23.18 -8.40 4.25
CA PRO A 312 24.19 -8.20 3.22
C PRO A 312 23.57 -7.69 1.92
N GLU A 313 24.14 -6.65 1.34
CA GLU A 313 23.68 -6.08 0.08
C GLU A 313 23.70 -7.16 -1.03
N PRO A 314 22.66 -7.25 -1.88
CA PRO A 314 22.68 -8.11 -3.05
C PRO A 314 23.77 -7.66 -4.02
N VAL A 315 24.31 -8.60 -4.81
CA VAL A 315 25.07 -8.19 -5.99
C VAL A 315 24.12 -7.41 -6.90
N ARG A 316 24.59 -6.32 -7.51
CA ARG A 316 23.76 -5.41 -8.32
C ARG A 316 22.78 -6.16 -9.22
N ASN A 317 21.54 -5.70 -9.26
CA ASN A 317 20.43 -6.25 -10.05
C ASN A 317 19.90 -7.63 -9.60
N GLN A 318 20.27 -8.12 -8.40
CA GLN A 318 19.70 -9.36 -7.87
C GLN A 318 18.48 -9.16 -6.97
N ALA A 319 18.20 -7.93 -6.50
CA ALA A 319 17.08 -7.65 -5.60
C ALA A 319 15.72 -8.05 -6.20
N GLN A 320 15.49 -7.72 -7.47
CA GLN A 320 14.31 -8.17 -8.22
C GLN A 320 14.22 -9.70 -8.29
N GLY A 321 15.36 -10.38 -8.45
CA GLY A 321 15.49 -11.83 -8.47
C GLY A 321 15.02 -12.49 -7.16
N ILE A 322 15.20 -11.82 -6.01
CA ILE A 322 14.69 -12.31 -4.71
C ILE A 322 13.17 -12.38 -4.73
N CYS A 323 12.49 -11.35 -5.26
CA CYS A 323 11.03 -11.35 -5.39
C CYS A 323 10.53 -12.40 -6.39
N ILE A 324 11.24 -12.59 -7.51
CA ILE A 324 10.90 -13.64 -8.49
C ILE A 324 11.04 -15.04 -7.87
N ASP A 325 12.10 -15.27 -7.11
CA ASP A 325 12.31 -16.52 -6.39
C ASP A 325 11.25 -16.73 -5.29
N ALA A 326 10.75 -15.66 -4.68
CA ALA A 326 9.65 -15.74 -3.74
C ALA A 326 8.35 -16.21 -4.41
N VAL A 327 8.09 -15.76 -5.65
CA VAL A 327 6.95 -16.25 -6.46
C VAL A 327 7.09 -17.74 -6.74
N TYR A 328 8.30 -18.18 -7.14
CA TYR A 328 8.60 -19.60 -7.32
C TYR A 328 8.38 -20.38 -6.01
N LEU A 329 8.88 -19.88 -4.88
CA LEU A 329 8.79 -20.56 -3.59
C LEU A 329 7.34 -20.70 -3.11
N ARG A 330 6.49 -19.68 -3.35
CA ARG A 330 5.06 -19.71 -3.03
C ARG A 330 4.33 -20.89 -3.67
N GLU A 331 4.74 -21.28 -4.87
CA GLU A 331 4.18 -22.43 -5.59
C GLU A 331 4.86 -23.77 -5.24
N ASN A 332 6.02 -23.73 -4.56
CA ASN A 332 6.90 -24.88 -4.34
C ASN A 332 7.43 -24.94 -2.90
N MET A 333 6.53 -25.04 -1.91
CA MET A 333 6.88 -25.08 -0.47
C MET A 333 7.37 -26.48 -0.02
N HIS A 334 8.56 -26.88 -0.48
CA HIS A 334 9.19 -28.15 -0.11
C HIS A 334 10.73 -28.08 -0.09
N PRO A 335 11.45 -29.06 0.51
CA PRO A 335 12.90 -28.98 0.74
C PRO A 335 13.75 -28.88 -0.53
N GLU A 336 13.34 -29.51 -1.64
CA GLU A 336 14.08 -29.46 -2.90
C GLU A 336 14.08 -28.04 -3.51
N ALA A 337 12.98 -27.31 -3.38
CA ALA A 337 12.90 -25.92 -3.81
C ALA A 337 13.80 -25.02 -2.94
N GLY A 338 13.80 -25.23 -1.63
CA GLY A 338 14.75 -24.59 -0.71
C GLY A 338 16.20 -24.87 -1.10
N GLY A 339 16.52 -26.13 -1.42
CA GLY A 339 17.84 -26.55 -1.87
C GLY A 339 18.29 -25.91 -3.19
N TYR A 340 17.37 -25.77 -4.15
CA TYR A 340 17.64 -25.04 -5.39
C TYR A 340 18.00 -23.57 -5.12
N LEU A 341 17.23 -22.88 -4.27
CA LEU A 341 17.48 -21.47 -3.95
C LEU A 341 18.78 -21.28 -3.17
N VAL A 342 19.06 -22.13 -2.19
CA VAL A 342 20.35 -22.09 -1.45
C VAL A 342 21.51 -22.29 -2.43
N LEU A 343 21.41 -23.26 -3.34
CA LEU A 343 22.45 -23.46 -4.36
C LEU A 343 22.61 -22.22 -5.25
N LYS A 344 21.50 -21.62 -5.70
CA LYS A 344 21.50 -20.42 -6.56
C LYS A 344 22.23 -19.24 -5.93
N TYR A 345 22.05 -19.01 -4.62
CA TYR A 345 22.58 -17.84 -3.93
C TYR A 345 23.96 -18.04 -3.31
N THR A 346 24.32 -19.28 -2.98
CA THR A 346 25.52 -19.57 -2.18
C THR A 346 26.56 -20.44 -2.90
N ASP A 347 26.23 -20.93 -4.10
CA ASP A 347 26.98 -21.93 -4.86
C ASP A 347 27.30 -23.22 -4.07
N LYS A 348 26.60 -23.45 -2.94
CA LYS A 348 26.77 -24.59 -2.04
C LYS A 348 25.45 -25.37 -1.95
N PRO A 349 25.43 -26.67 -2.28
CA PRO A 349 24.19 -27.44 -2.24
C PRO A 349 23.78 -27.80 -0.81
N LEU A 350 22.47 -27.88 -0.56
CA LEU A 350 21.95 -28.55 0.64
C LEU A 350 22.28 -30.04 0.57
N ARG A 351 22.91 -30.57 1.63
CA ARG A 351 23.09 -32.02 1.77
C ARG A 351 21.75 -32.64 2.14
N LEU A 352 21.02 -33.15 1.15
CA LEU A 352 19.82 -33.96 1.38
C LEU A 352 20.20 -35.17 2.24
N ALA A 353 19.62 -35.27 3.44
CA ALA A 353 19.95 -36.26 4.46
C ALA A 353 19.72 -37.73 4.02
N ASN A 354 19.17 -37.99 2.83
CA ASN A 354 18.81 -39.33 2.34
C ASN A 354 19.31 -39.61 0.91
N ARG A 355 20.59 -39.38 0.61
CA ARG A 355 21.25 -40.15 -0.45
C ARG A 355 22.08 -41.26 0.18
N PRO A 356 21.85 -42.55 -0.14
CA PRO A 356 22.77 -43.60 0.28
C PRO A 356 24.16 -43.26 -0.25
N ASN A 357 25.15 -43.28 0.65
CA ASN A 357 26.56 -43.02 0.35
C ASN A 357 26.99 -43.82 -0.88
N THR A 358 27.07 -43.17 -2.03
CA THR A 358 27.71 -43.75 -3.21
C THR A 358 29.15 -43.23 -3.23
N PRO A 359 30.18 -44.08 -3.38
CA PRO A 359 31.58 -43.67 -3.30
C PRO A 359 31.93 -42.65 -4.41
N PRO A 360 33.00 -41.86 -4.24
CA PRO A 360 33.35 -40.80 -5.17
C PRO A 360 33.91 -41.41 -6.46
N ALA A 361 33.08 -41.48 -7.50
CA ALA A 361 33.54 -41.67 -8.86
C ALA A 361 32.67 -40.86 -9.83
N LEU A 362 33.37 -40.10 -10.68
CA LEU A 362 32.88 -39.35 -11.84
C LEU A 362 32.30 -37.96 -11.55
N GLN A 363 33.20 -37.03 -11.19
CA GLN A 363 33.14 -35.69 -11.77
C GLN A 363 33.25 -35.84 -13.30
N ARG A 364 32.13 -35.69 -14.00
CA ARG A 364 32.11 -35.34 -15.42
C ARG A 364 31.16 -34.16 -15.61
N ASN A 365 31.75 -33.09 -16.13
CA ASN A 365 31.15 -31.88 -16.65
C ASN A 365 29.78 -32.13 -17.30
N ILE A 366 28.77 -31.36 -16.87
CA ILE A 366 27.61 -31.06 -17.71
C ILE A 366 27.51 -29.54 -17.80
N THR A 367 28.19 -29.02 -18.82
CA THR A 367 27.85 -27.77 -19.51
C THR A 367 26.41 -27.81 -20.03
N MET A 368 25.75 -26.65 -19.93
CA MET A 368 24.61 -26.14 -20.72
C MET A 368 23.70 -27.14 -21.45
N PHE A 369 22.40 -27.11 -21.10
CA PHE A 369 21.36 -27.49 -22.04
C PHE A 369 20.14 -26.55 -21.92
N SER A 370 19.92 -25.77 -22.98
CA SER A 370 18.71 -25.01 -23.27
C SER A 370 17.53 -25.95 -23.56
N GLY A 371 16.34 -25.57 -23.09
CA GLY A 371 15.00 -25.79 -23.66
C GLY A 371 14.63 -27.17 -24.25
N SER A 372 13.57 -27.79 -23.69
CA SER A 372 12.30 -27.96 -24.42
C SER A 372 11.25 -28.73 -23.62
N VAL A 373 10.04 -28.18 -23.71
CA VAL A 373 8.67 -28.67 -23.43
C VAL A 373 8.48 -30.19 -23.49
N VAL A 374 7.81 -30.75 -22.46
CA VAL A 374 6.95 -31.94 -22.62
C VAL A 374 5.62 -31.71 -21.90
N SER A 375 4.55 -31.88 -22.68
CA SER A 375 3.15 -31.84 -22.31
C SER A 375 2.69 -33.18 -21.72
N THR A 376 1.93 -33.15 -20.62
CA THR A 376 0.88 -34.16 -20.37
C THR A 376 -0.30 -33.53 -19.64
N ARG A 377 -1.46 -33.56 -20.33
CA ARG A 377 -2.79 -33.27 -19.79
C ARG A 377 -3.27 -34.41 -18.86
N LYS A 378 -3.92 -34.04 -17.75
CA LYS A 378 -5.26 -34.52 -17.37
C LYS A 378 -5.79 -33.66 -16.22
N GLY A 379 -6.84 -32.90 -16.50
CA GLY A 379 -7.49 -32.02 -15.53
C GLY A 379 -8.60 -32.71 -14.73
N ARG A 380 -9.02 -32.02 -13.67
CA ARG A 380 -10.43 -31.71 -13.39
C ARG A 380 -10.54 -30.63 -12.28
N ASN A 381 -11.36 -29.64 -12.58
CA ASN A 381 -12.06 -28.69 -11.67
C ASN A 381 -11.25 -27.61 -10.92
N LEU A 382 -10.41 -26.83 -11.63
CA LEU A 382 -9.89 -25.54 -11.13
C LEU A 382 -10.76 -24.33 -11.52
N GLU A 383 -11.61 -24.44 -12.54
CA GLU A 383 -12.37 -23.28 -13.08
C GLU A 383 -13.48 -22.78 -12.13
N ALA A 384 -14.04 -23.64 -11.27
CA ALA A 384 -15.05 -23.24 -10.29
C ALA A 384 -14.43 -22.58 -9.04
N PHE A 385 -13.18 -22.95 -8.69
CA PHE A 385 -12.45 -22.39 -7.55
C PHE A 385 -11.71 -21.10 -7.91
N ALA A 386 -11.17 -21.02 -9.13
CA ALA A 386 -10.55 -19.82 -9.67
C ALA A 386 -11.56 -18.67 -9.86
N LYS A 387 -12.83 -18.97 -10.14
CA LYS A 387 -13.88 -17.95 -10.30
C LYS A 387 -14.29 -17.30 -8.97
N ASP A 388 -14.29 -18.04 -7.85
CA ASP A 388 -14.61 -17.52 -6.51
C ASP A 388 -13.48 -16.63 -5.93
N ILE A 389 -12.21 -16.87 -6.34
CA ILE A 389 -11.07 -16.05 -5.95
C ILE A 389 -10.96 -14.77 -6.83
N TYR A 390 -11.27 -14.87 -8.13
CA TYR A 390 -11.23 -13.74 -9.06
C TYR A 390 -12.31 -12.70 -8.78
N GLU A 391 -13.47 -13.11 -8.25
CA GLU A 391 -14.56 -12.20 -7.88
C GLU A 391 -14.36 -11.49 -6.52
N ARG A 392 -13.46 -11.98 -5.66
CA ARG A 392 -13.18 -11.38 -4.35
C ARG A 392 -12.06 -10.33 -4.35
N GLY A 393 -11.04 -10.48 -5.21
CA GLY A 393 -9.91 -9.54 -5.29
C GLY A 393 -10.24 -8.18 -5.95
N GLY A 394 -11.11 -8.18 -6.97
CA GLY A 394 -11.49 -6.95 -7.70
C GLY A 394 -12.65 -6.16 -7.09
N LYS A 395 -13.40 -6.74 -6.15
CA LYS A 395 -14.44 -6.04 -5.38
C LYS A 395 -13.84 -5.24 -4.23
N ALA A 396 -12.79 -5.73 -3.56
CA ALA A 396 -12.18 -5.04 -2.43
C ALA A 396 -11.51 -3.70 -2.79
N VAL A 397 -10.88 -3.58 -3.97
CA VAL A 397 -10.20 -2.35 -4.41
C VAL A 397 -11.17 -1.29 -4.95
N ARG A 398 -12.25 -1.71 -5.61
CA ARG A 398 -13.40 -0.82 -5.86
C ARG A 398 -14.01 -0.35 -4.56
N ASN A 399 -14.17 -1.23 -3.56
CA ASN A 399 -14.72 -0.87 -2.26
C ASN A 399 -13.86 0.18 -1.53
N ALA A 400 -12.54 0.20 -1.66
CA ALA A 400 -11.70 1.23 -1.01
C ALA A 400 -11.86 2.61 -1.66
N VAL A 401 -11.86 2.69 -2.99
CA VAL A 401 -12.14 3.95 -3.71
C VAL A 401 -13.60 4.36 -3.53
N GLU A 402 -14.54 3.41 -3.50
CA GLU A 402 -15.95 3.65 -3.18
C GLU A 402 -16.15 4.04 -1.73
N GLU A 403 -15.37 3.54 -0.78
CA GLU A 403 -15.44 3.93 0.65
C GLU A 403 -14.82 5.30 0.87
N VAL A 404 -13.71 5.61 0.18
CA VAL A 404 -13.12 6.96 0.15
C VAL A 404 -14.11 7.93 -0.51
N ASN A 405 -14.69 7.57 -1.66
CA ASN A 405 -15.72 8.37 -2.34
C ASN A 405 -16.98 8.50 -1.48
N LYS A 406 -17.40 7.45 -0.77
CA LYS A 406 -18.56 7.45 0.12
C LYS A 406 -18.31 8.36 1.32
N LYS A 407 -17.16 8.24 1.99
CA LYS A 407 -16.77 9.14 3.09
C LYS A 407 -16.62 10.58 2.60
N ALA A 408 -16.03 10.80 1.42
CA ALA A 408 -15.93 12.13 0.80
C ALA A 408 -17.31 12.70 0.43
N GLN A 409 -18.22 11.86 -0.06
CA GLN A 409 -19.60 12.24 -0.39
C GLN A 409 -20.43 12.51 0.86
N GLU A 410 -20.31 11.69 1.91
CA GLU A 410 -20.91 11.94 3.24
C GLU A 410 -20.41 13.27 3.81
N ILE A 411 -19.12 13.57 3.69
CA ILE A 411 -18.53 14.86 4.09
C ILE A 411 -19.12 15.99 3.23
N ARG A 412 -19.21 15.82 1.91
CA ARG A 412 -19.78 16.81 0.97
C ARG A 412 -21.26 17.09 1.24
N ASP A 413 -22.04 16.07 1.57
CA ASP A 413 -23.47 16.17 1.86
C ASP A 413 -23.72 16.69 3.29
N SER A 414 -22.74 16.57 4.19
CA SER A 414 -22.76 17.17 5.53
C SER A 414 -22.31 18.64 5.58
N ALA A 415 -21.66 19.14 4.51
CA ALA A 415 -21.27 20.54 4.40
C ALA A 415 -22.52 21.42 4.14
N PRO A 416 -22.76 22.51 4.90
CA PRO A 416 -23.90 23.37 4.65
C PRO A 416 -23.78 24.01 3.27
N LEU A 417 -24.85 23.86 2.47
CA LEU A 417 -25.01 24.45 1.13
C LEU A 417 -24.84 25.97 1.16
N THR A 418 -23.60 26.42 1.02
CA THR A 418 -23.25 27.76 0.59
C THR A 418 -21.88 27.64 -0.04
N LEU A 419 -21.85 27.68 -1.38
CA LEU A 419 -20.79 28.17 -2.27
C LEU A 419 -21.02 27.55 -3.66
N GLN A 420 -21.88 28.21 -4.45
CA GLN A 420 -21.80 28.08 -5.90
C GLN A 420 -20.52 28.80 -6.35
N GLY A 421 -19.72 28.10 -7.18
CA GLY A 421 -18.44 28.58 -7.70
C GLY A 421 -18.56 29.79 -8.65
N PRO A 422 -17.43 30.41 -9.01
CA PRO A 422 -17.36 31.73 -9.63
C PRO A 422 -17.44 31.66 -11.16
N GLU A 423 -18.64 31.52 -11.72
CA GLU A 423 -18.89 31.82 -13.14
C GLU A 423 -20.24 32.54 -13.28
N ALA A 424 -20.19 33.87 -13.32
CA ALA A 424 -21.14 34.78 -14.01
C ALA A 424 -21.26 36.15 -13.32
N VAL A 425 -20.22 36.98 -13.30
CA VAL A 425 -20.41 38.44 -13.14
C VAL A 425 -19.34 39.24 -13.92
N LEU A 426 -19.43 39.20 -15.25
CA LEU A 426 -18.88 40.24 -16.14
C LEU A 426 -20.04 41.05 -16.76
N ALA A 427 -20.96 41.53 -15.92
CA ALA A 427 -21.97 42.52 -16.33
C ALA A 427 -22.69 43.07 -15.10
N ASN A 428 -22.11 44.08 -14.43
CA ASN A 428 -22.82 45.26 -13.93
C ASN A 428 -21.91 46.06 -12.98
N ARG A 429 -21.12 46.95 -13.57
CA ARG A 429 -20.81 48.21 -12.89
C ARG A 429 -22.05 49.10 -12.99
N ARG A 430 -22.79 49.26 -11.90
CA ARG A 430 -23.35 50.55 -11.45
C ARG A 430 -24.26 50.37 -10.22
N SER A 431 -24.19 51.39 -9.35
CA SER A 431 -25.05 51.69 -8.20
C SER A 431 -24.68 50.99 -6.89
N GLY A 432 -24.33 51.81 -5.89
CA GLY A 432 -23.93 51.40 -4.55
C GLY A 432 -25.07 51.30 -3.54
N GLY A 433 -24.74 50.92 -2.31
CA GLY A 433 -25.65 51.01 -1.17
C GLY A 433 -25.36 50.02 -0.04
N ARG A 434 -24.83 50.57 1.06
CA ARG A 434 -24.92 50.19 2.50
C ARG A 434 -25.29 48.76 2.90
N GLY A 435 -24.42 48.17 3.73
CA GLY A 435 -24.65 46.93 4.45
C GLY A 435 -25.76 46.99 5.50
N ALA A 436 -26.39 45.84 5.73
CA ALA A 436 -27.30 45.58 6.85
C ALA A 436 -27.01 44.19 7.44
N ILE A 437 -26.78 44.16 8.74
CA ILE A 437 -26.51 42.98 9.58
C ILE A 437 -27.83 42.24 9.82
N ALA A 438 -27.88 40.92 9.60
CA ALA A 438 -29.06 40.11 9.92
C ALA A 438 -29.15 39.79 11.43
N PRO A 439 -30.35 39.68 12.04
CA PRO A 439 -30.49 39.62 13.50
C PRO A 439 -30.22 38.22 14.07
N GLN A 440 -29.50 38.18 15.21
CA GLN A 440 -29.13 36.98 15.99
C GLN A 440 -30.30 36.04 16.36
N SER A 441 -31.55 36.50 16.31
CA SER A 441 -32.73 35.69 16.68
C SER A 441 -33.03 34.55 15.71
N GLN A 442 -32.66 34.69 14.42
CA GLN A 442 -32.87 33.62 13.43
C GLN A 442 -31.85 32.48 13.56
N VAL A 443 -30.64 32.78 14.03
CA VAL A 443 -29.58 31.77 14.24
C VAL A 443 -29.90 30.91 15.47
N ALA A 444 -30.30 31.52 16.58
CA ALA A 444 -30.72 30.79 17.78
C ALA A 444 -31.93 29.88 17.53
N ALA A 445 -32.89 30.32 16.71
CA ALA A 445 -34.04 29.50 16.32
C ALA A 445 -33.63 28.27 15.49
N ARG A 446 -32.62 28.41 14.62
CA ARG A 446 -32.09 27.31 13.79
C ARG A 446 -31.30 26.29 14.61
N ILE A 447 -30.49 26.74 15.57
CA ILE A 447 -29.76 25.84 16.49
C ILE A 447 -30.76 25.00 17.30
N LYS A 448 -31.80 25.64 17.85
CA LYS A 448 -32.85 24.94 18.61
C LYS A 448 -33.65 23.95 17.77
N ALA A 449 -33.78 24.19 16.46
CA ALA A 449 -34.41 23.25 15.52
C ALA A 449 -33.50 22.04 15.22
N LEU A 450 -32.20 22.26 15.08
CA LEU A 450 -31.20 21.20 14.89
C LEU A 450 -31.07 20.30 16.12
N GLU A 451 -31.05 20.87 17.33
CA GLU A 451 -31.03 20.10 18.58
C GLU A 451 -32.27 19.22 18.74
N ARG A 452 -33.46 19.73 18.39
CA ARG A 452 -34.70 18.95 18.39
C ARG A 452 -34.63 17.78 17.41
N ARG A 453 -34.06 18.00 16.22
CA ARG A 453 -33.90 16.98 15.19
C ARG A 453 -32.89 15.90 15.61
N ASN A 454 -31.76 16.28 16.18
CA ASN A 454 -30.77 15.33 16.72
C ASN A 454 -31.34 14.49 17.86
N LYS A 455 -32.15 15.11 18.74
CA LYS A 455 -32.84 14.38 19.81
C LYS A 455 -33.89 13.39 19.29
N GLN A 456 -34.58 13.72 18.19
CA GLN A 456 -35.49 12.79 17.52
C GLN A 456 -34.75 11.63 16.84
N LEU A 457 -33.64 11.91 16.16
CA LEU A 457 -32.81 10.88 15.51
C LEU A 457 -32.20 9.92 16.54
N SER A 458 -31.73 10.44 17.67
CA SER A 458 -31.22 9.61 18.77
C SER A 458 -32.30 8.67 19.31
N LYS A 459 -33.55 9.11 19.47
CA LYS A 459 -34.66 8.23 19.87
C LYS A 459 -35.01 7.17 18.82
N LEU A 460 -34.93 7.51 17.54
CA LEU A 460 -35.18 6.54 16.46
C LEU A 460 -34.08 5.48 16.39
N LEU A 461 -32.82 5.89 16.59
CA LEU A 461 -31.69 4.98 16.68
C LEU A 461 -31.80 4.06 17.90
N GLU A 462 -32.20 4.58 19.06
CA GLU A 462 -32.42 3.78 20.26
C GLU A 462 -33.56 2.76 20.08
N GLY A 463 -34.63 3.14 19.36
CA GLY A 463 -35.69 2.21 18.95
C GLY A 463 -35.20 1.10 18.02
N ALA A 464 -34.47 1.45 16.96
CA ALA A 464 -33.92 0.48 16.01
C ALA A 464 -32.88 -0.46 16.65
N LEU A 465 -32.09 0.04 17.61
CA LEU A 465 -31.12 -0.77 18.34
C LEU A 465 -31.81 -1.78 19.26
N ASN A 466 -32.91 -1.40 19.90
CA ASN A 466 -33.71 -2.30 20.73
C ASN A 466 -34.41 -3.37 19.88
N GLU A 467 -34.92 -3.01 18.69
CA GLU A 467 -35.51 -3.98 17.75
C GLU A 467 -34.47 -5.01 17.26
N LEU A 468 -33.23 -4.59 16.99
CA LEU A 468 -32.13 -5.49 16.63
C LEU A 468 -31.72 -6.41 17.79
N TRP A 469 -31.67 -5.88 19.01
CA TRP A 469 -31.39 -6.66 20.22
C TRP A 469 -32.48 -7.69 20.54
N ASP A 470 -33.75 -7.34 20.28
CA ASP A 470 -34.87 -8.26 20.44
C ASP A 470 -34.86 -9.34 19.35
N PHE A 471 -34.39 -9.02 18.14
CA PHE A 471 -34.19 -9.99 17.07
C PHE A 471 -33.10 -11.01 17.43
N GLU A 472 -31.95 -10.55 17.93
CA GLU A 472 -30.83 -11.39 18.35
C GLU A 472 -31.17 -12.30 19.55
N LYS A 473 -32.00 -11.81 20.49
CA LYS A 473 -32.52 -12.63 21.59
C LYS A 473 -33.49 -13.71 21.13
N ASN A 474 -34.32 -13.43 20.13
CA ASN A 474 -35.27 -14.41 19.61
C ASN A 474 -34.57 -15.50 18.79
N ASP A 475 -33.55 -15.15 18.01
CA ASP A 475 -32.74 -16.10 17.21
C ASP A 475 -32.00 -17.11 18.11
N HIS A 476 -31.50 -16.66 19.27
CA HIS A 476 -30.87 -17.54 20.27
C HIS A 476 -31.85 -18.38 21.10
N SER A 477 -33.15 -18.11 21.03
CA SER A 477 -34.18 -18.88 21.74
C SER A 477 -34.71 -20.07 20.91
N GLU A 478 -34.71 -19.96 19.57
CA GLU A 478 -35.13 -21.05 18.68
C GLU A 478 -34.08 -22.17 18.56
N ASP A 479 -32.79 -21.85 18.69
CA ASP A 479 -31.68 -22.82 18.67
C ASP A 479 -31.55 -23.66 19.96
N ARG A 480 -32.29 -23.33 21.03
CA ARG A 480 -32.31 -24.11 22.28
C ARG A 480 -33.54 -25.02 22.45
N ALA A 481 -34.48 -25.01 21.50
CA ALA A 481 -35.70 -25.80 21.56
C ALA A 481 -35.76 -26.97 20.54
N LYS A 482 -34.62 -27.33 19.92
CA LYS A 482 -34.48 -28.53 19.08
C LYS A 482 -33.59 -29.59 19.70
#